data_AF-A0A6C8GL37-F1
#
_entry.id   AF-A0A6C8GL37-F1
#
_cell.length_a   1.000
_cell.length_b   1.000
_cell.length_c   1.000
_cell.angle_alpha   90.00
_cell.angle_beta   90.00
_cell.angle_gamma   90.00
#
_symmetry.space_group_name_H-M   'P 1'
#
loop_
_entity.id
_entity.type
_entity.pdbx_description
1 polymer ?
#
loop_
_entity_poly.entity_id
_entity_poly.type
_entity_poly.pdbx_seq_one_letter_code
_entity_poly.pdbx_strand_id
1 'polypeptide(L)'
;MQAVTLLGYRPNANAQALATQVSDTIGVVVMDVSDAFFGALVKAVDLVAQQHQKYVLIGNSYHEAEKERHAIEVLIRQRCNALIVHSKALTDRELSDFMDQIPGMVLINRIVPGYAHRCVCLDNVSGARMATRMLLNNGHQRIGYLASSHRIEDDAMRREGWLHALQEQGVAASESWIGTGTPDMQGGESAMVELLGRNLQLTAVFAYNDNMAAGALTALKDNGIAIPLHLSVIGFDDIPIARYTDPQLTTVRYPIASMAKIATELALQGAAGTLDITATHCFMPTLVRRHSVAWRQNAVLITN
;
A
#
# COMPACT_ATOMS: atom_id res chain seq x y z
N MET A 1 -0.13 -31.36 38.48
CA MET A 1 -0.85 -31.06 37.22
C MET A 1 -2.23 -31.70 37.14
N GLN A 2 -2.48 -32.90 37.69
CA GLN A 2 -3.79 -33.57 37.61
C GLN A 2 -4.98 -32.78 38.21
N ALA A 3 -4.76 -31.94 39.23
CA ALA A 3 -5.82 -31.11 39.83
C ALA A 3 -6.24 -29.89 38.98
N VAL A 4 -5.33 -29.37 38.14
CA VAL A 4 -5.57 -28.17 37.31
C VAL A 4 -6.49 -28.52 36.13
N THR A 5 -6.29 -29.70 35.53
CA THR A 5 -7.07 -30.21 34.39
C THR A 5 -8.50 -30.59 34.79
N LEU A 6 -8.70 -31.10 36.02
CA LEU A 6 -10.01 -31.53 36.52
C LEU A 6 -10.97 -30.36 36.83
N LEU A 7 -10.43 -29.18 37.11
CA LEU A 7 -11.20 -27.98 37.48
C LEU A 7 -11.44 -27.01 36.31
N GLY A 8 -10.97 -27.35 35.11
CA GLY A 8 -11.05 -26.46 33.95
C GLY A 8 -10.28 -25.13 34.13
N TYR A 9 -9.31 -25.09 35.05
CA TYR A 9 -8.55 -23.89 35.34
C TYR A 9 -7.70 -23.51 34.13
N ARG A 10 -8.04 -22.38 33.51
CA ARG A 10 -7.25 -21.76 32.45
C ARG A 10 -6.29 -20.75 33.09
N PRO A 11 -4.96 -20.95 32.96
CA PRO A 11 -4.00 -19.97 33.43
C PRO A 11 -4.31 -18.61 32.80
N ASN A 12 -4.32 -17.56 33.62
CA ASN A 12 -4.54 -16.21 33.13
C ASN A 12 -3.28 -15.75 32.38
N ALA A 13 -3.34 -15.73 31.05
CA ALA A 13 -2.24 -15.30 30.19
C ALA A 13 -1.70 -13.90 30.59
N ASN A 14 -2.58 -12.99 31.04
CA ASN A 14 -2.18 -11.65 31.50
C ASN A 14 -1.36 -11.70 32.80
N ALA A 15 -1.63 -12.66 33.68
CA ALA A 15 -0.88 -12.86 34.92
C ALA A 15 0.47 -13.54 34.68
N GLN A 16 0.55 -14.44 33.69
CA GLN A 16 1.82 -15.06 33.27
C GLN A 16 2.74 -14.05 32.56
N ALA A 17 2.20 -13.25 31.63
CA ALA A 17 2.94 -12.18 30.98
C ALA A 17 3.47 -11.12 31.96
N LEU A 18 2.76 -10.88 33.09
CA LEU A 18 3.25 -10.02 34.16
C LEU A 18 4.49 -10.60 34.87
N ALA A 19 4.57 -11.92 35.01
CA ALA A 19 5.67 -12.61 35.66
C ALA A 19 6.90 -12.79 34.74
N THR A 20 6.68 -12.97 33.43
CA THR A 20 7.75 -13.25 32.46
C THR A 20 8.23 -12.03 31.68
N GLN A 21 7.50 -10.91 31.70
CA GLN A 21 7.72 -9.73 30.83
C GLN A 21 7.71 -10.04 29.31
N VAL A 22 7.33 -11.25 28.93
CA VAL A 22 7.18 -11.67 27.53
C VAL A 22 5.70 -11.63 27.19
N SER A 23 5.34 -10.86 26.17
CA SER A 23 4.00 -10.86 25.61
C SER A 23 3.87 -11.89 24.50
N ASP A 24 2.79 -12.66 24.53
CA ASP A 24 2.44 -13.62 23.48
C ASP A 24 1.70 -12.96 22.31
N THR A 25 1.51 -11.64 22.33
CA THR A 25 0.77 -10.90 21.30
C THR A 25 1.67 -9.96 20.48
N ILE A 26 1.39 -9.90 19.19
CA ILE A 26 1.93 -8.93 18.24
C ILE A 26 0.75 -8.05 17.81
N GLY A 27 0.93 -6.73 17.86
CA GLY A 27 -0.08 -5.79 17.40
C GLY A 27 0.17 -5.38 15.96
N VAL A 28 -0.89 -5.28 15.17
CA VAL A 28 -0.84 -4.79 13.80
C VAL A 28 -1.89 -3.70 13.61
N VAL A 29 -1.47 -2.52 13.19
CA VAL A 29 -2.37 -1.41 12.83
C VAL A 29 -2.39 -1.27 11.31
N VAL A 30 -3.58 -1.39 10.73
CA VAL A 30 -3.84 -1.21 9.30
C VAL A 30 -4.96 -0.21 9.07
N MET A 31 -5.06 0.32 7.84
CA MET A 31 -6.13 1.26 7.51
C MET A 31 -7.48 0.54 7.49
N ASP A 32 -7.62 -0.45 6.62
CA ASP A 32 -8.82 -1.28 6.50
C ASP A 32 -8.43 -2.72 6.16
N VAL A 33 -8.70 -3.66 7.07
CA VAL A 33 -8.40 -5.09 6.89
C VAL A 33 -9.16 -5.74 5.73
N SER A 34 -10.27 -5.13 5.27
CA SER A 34 -11.04 -5.65 4.15
C SER A 34 -10.37 -5.42 2.79
N ASP A 35 -9.46 -4.45 2.69
CA ASP A 35 -8.66 -4.23 1.49
C ASP A 35 -7.62 -5.35 1.32
N ALA A 36 -7.52 -5.89 0.11
CA ALA A 36 -6.63 -7.01 -0.20
C ALA A 36 -5.14 -6.70 0.07
N PHE A 37 -4.71 -5.44 -0.05
CA PHE A 37 -3.38 -4.99 0.29
C PHE A 37 -3.09 -5.19 1.79
N PHE A 38 -3.99 -4.73 2.65
CA PHE A 38 -3.86 -4.87 4.11
C PHE A 38 -4.11 -6.29 4.59
N GLY A 39 -5.03 -7.02 3.96
CA GLY A 39 -5.20 -8.44 4.21
C GLY A 39 -3.91 -9.24 3.96
N ALA A 40 -3.18 -8.91 2.89
CA ALA A 40 -1.88 -9.52 2.61
C ALA A 40 -0.80 -9.14 3.64
N LEU A 41 -0.79 -7.88 4.11
CA LEU A 41 0.08 -7.42 5.20
C LEU A 41 -0.19 -8.23 6.47
N VAL A 42 -1.43 -8.25 6.95
CA VAL A 42 -1.83 -8.95 8.18
C VAL A 42 -1.51 -10.44 8.08
N LYS A 43 -1.83 -11.08 6.94
CA LYS A 43 -1.51 -12.50 6.71
C LYS A 43 -0.01 -12.77 6.83
N ALA A 44 0.83 -11.90 6.28
CA ALA A 44 2.28 -12.07 6.35
C ALA A 44 2.80 -11.91 7.79
N VAL A 45 2.25 -10.96 8.56
CA VAL A 45 2.57 -10.83 9.99
C VAL A 45 2.14 -12.08 10.76
N ASP A 46 0.93 -12.58 10.52
CA ASP A 46 0.40 -13.78 11.18
C ASP A 46 1.26 -15.02 10.91
N LEU A 47 1.73 -15.22 9.68
CA LEU A 47 2.63 -16.32 9.35
C LEU A 47 3.95 -16.26 10.14
N VAL A 48 4.51 -15.07 10.38
CA VAL A 48 5.71 -14.91 11.22
C VAL A 48 5.35 -15.11 12.69
N ALA A 49 4.23 -14.54 13.15
CA ALA A 49 3.77 -14.69 14.53
C ALA A 49 3.60 -16.17 14.92
N GLN A 50 3.01 -16.98 14.04
CA GLN A 50 2.83 -18.42 14.24
C GLN A 50 4.17 -19.16 14.41
N GLN A 51 5.21 -18.78 13.67
CA GLN A 51 6.56 -19.36 13.82
C GLN A 51 7.15 -19.09 15.20
N HIS A 52 6.75 -17.99 15.83
CA HIS A 52 7.17 -17.58 17.17
C HIS A 52 6.14 -17.93 18.26
N GLN A 53 5.10 -18.72 17.94
CA GLN A 53 4.01 -19.09 18.85
C GLN A 53 3.28 -17.88 19.48
N LYS A 54 3.15 -16.80 18.72
CA LYS A 54 2.46 -15.56 19.11
C LYS A 54 1.13 -15.40 18.39
N TYR A 55 0.23 -14.63 18.98
CA TYR A 55 -1.07 -14.25 18.42
C TYR A 55 -1.04 -12.84 17.86
N VAL A 56 -1.77 -12.60 16.77
CA VAL A 56 -1.89 -11.27 16.18
C VAL A 56 -3.16 -10.58 16.68
N LEU A 57 -3.03 -9.34 17.16
CA LEU A 57 -4.13 -8.43 17.45
C LEU A 57 -4.16 -7.32 16.39
N ILE A 58 -5.32 -7.08 15.78
CA ILE A 58 -5.46 -6.15 14.66
C ILE A 58 -6.26 -4.93 15.09
N GLY A 59 -5.75 -3.73 14.79
CA GLY A 59 -6.46 -2.46 14.93
C GLY A 59 -6.68 -1.80 13.56
N ASN A 60 -7.91 -1.40 13.27
CA ASN A 60 -8.26 -0.66 12.05
C ASN A 60 -8.27 0.84 12.33
N SER A 61 -7.76 1.65 11.39
CA SER A 61 -7.62 3.10 11.58
C SER A 61 -8.38 3.98 10.58
N TYR A 62 -8.82 3.45 9.43
CA TYR A 62 -9.64 4.16 8.44
C TYR A 62 -9.17 5.58 8.06
N HIS A 63 -7.85 5.81 7.98
CA HIS A 63 -7.24 7.11 7.62
C HIS A 63 -7.52 8.27 8.58
N GLU A 64 -7.97 8.00 9.81
CA GLU A 64 -8.26 9.03 10.80
C GLU A 64 -7.21 9.01 11.91
N ALA A 65 -6.55 10.15 12.16
CA ALA A 65 -5.49 10.26 13.16
C ALA A 65 -5.93 9.79 14.56
N GLU A 66 -7.15 10.14 14.98
CA GLU A 66 -7.71 9.71 16.25
C GLU A 66 -7.87 8.19 16.34
N LYS A 67 -8.29 7.55 15.26
CA LYS A 67 -8.46 6.09 15.20
C LYS A 67 -7.11 5.38 15.11
N GLU A 68 -6.14 5.92 14.36
CA GLU A 68 -4.75 5.44 14.36
C GLU A 68 -4.17 5.48 15.78
N ARG A 69 -4.27 6.62 16.47
CA ARG A 69 -3.80 6.78 17.85
C ARG A 69 -4.46 5.79 18.78
N HIS A 70 -5.78 5.71 18.73
CA HIS A 70 -6.55 4.82 19.59
C HIS A 70 -6.18 3.34 19.36
N ALA A 71 -6.00 2.92 18.11
CA ALA A 71 -5.59 1.56 17.78
C ALA A 71 -4.21 1.23 18.37
N ILE A 72 -3.23 2.13 18.23
CA ILE A 72 -1.89 1.98 18.81
C ILE A 72 -2.00 1.89 20.34
N GLU A 73 -2.70 2.82 20.99
CA GLU A 73 -2.87 2.84 22.44
C GLU A 73 -3.54 1.57 22.98
N VAL A 74 -4.57 1.05 22.30
CA VAL A 74 -5.24 -0.19 22.70
C VAL A 74 -4.27 -1.36 22.63
N LEU A 75 -3.48 -1.48 21.56
CA LEU A 75 -2.50 -2.56 21.43
C LEU A 75 -1.40 -2.47 22.49
N ILE A 76 -0.94 -1.26 22.83
CA ILE A 76 -0.02 -1.02 23.94
C ILE A 76 -0.64 -1.46 25.27
N ARG A 77 -1.91 -1.11 25.54
CA ARG A 77 -2.62 -1.55 26.76
C ARG A 77 -2.82 -3.07 26.81
N GLN A 78 -2.96 -3.72 25.66
CA GLN A 78 -2.96 -5.18 25.52
C GLN A 78 -1.55 -5.80 25.57
N ARG A 79 -0.53 -5.02 25.95
CA ARG A 79 0.87 -5.44 26.12
C ARG A 79 1.50 -5.99 24.84
N CYS A 80 1.11 -5.48 23.68
CA CYS A 80 1.84 -5.80 22.46
C CYS A 80 3.19 -5.07 22.49
N ASN A 81 4.27 -5.79 22.80
CA ASN A 81 5.63 -5.22 22.83
C ASN A 81 6.27 -5.18 21.44
N ALA A 82 5.71 -5.91 20.47
CA ALA A 82 6.03 -5.85 19.05
C ALA A 82 4.80 -5.30 18.31
N LEU A 83 4.99 -4.16 17.62
CA LEU A 83 3.94 -3.47 16.89
C LEU A 83 4.36 -3.23 15.45
N ILE A 84 3.50 -3.61 14.51
CA ILE A 84 3.64 -3.29 13.10
C ILE A 84 2.56 -2.26 12.77
N VAL A 85 2.97 -1.04 12.45
CA VAL A 85 2.02 0.08 12.30
C VAL A 85 2.13 0.65 10.88
N HIS A 86 1.02 0.62 10.15
CA HIS A 86 0.81 1.46 8.98
C HIS A 86 0.00 2.68 9.44
N SER A 87 0.62 3.86 9.36
CA SER A 87 0.03 5.13 9.80
C SER A 87 0.38 6.25 8.83
N LYS A 88 -0.64 6.95 8.35
CA LYS A 88 -0.50 8.05 7.39
C LYS A 88 -1.14 9.34 7.90
N ALA A 89 -1.98 9.29 8.93
CA ALA A 89 -2.66 10.46 9.46
C ALA A 89 -1.94 11.09 10.67
N LEU A 90 -1.29 10.29 11.53
CA LEU A 90 -0.51 10.81 12.66
C LEU A 90 0.72 11.60 12.21
N THR A 91 1.17 12.53 13.06
CA THR A 91 2.39 13.30 12.80
C THR A 91 3.65 12.49 13.11
N ASP A 92 4.78 12.86 12.52
CA ASP A 92 6.08 12.22 12.80
C ASP A 92 6.47 12.34 14.28
N ARG A 93 6.07 13.45 14.93
CA ARG A 93 6.31 13.67 16.35
C ARG A 93 5.54 12.67 17.22
N GLU A 94 4.24 12.52 16.99
CA GLU A 94 3.43 11.57 17.76
C GLU A 94 3.87 10.12 17.54
N LEU A 95 4.24 9.76 16.30
CA LEU A 95 4.80 8.45 16.02
C LEU A 95 6.14 8.25 16.73
N SER A 96 7.00 9.27 16.77
CA SER A 96 8.25 9.23 17.53
C SER A 96 8.00 8.97 19.01
N ASP A 97 7.02 9.65 19.62
CA ASP A 97 6.67 9.44 21.04
C ASP A 97 6.24 7.98 21.32
N PHE A 98 5.46 7.36 20.42
CA PHE A 98 5.10 5.94 20.53
C PHE A 98 6.30 5.01 20.31
N MET A 99 7.17 5.34 19.36
CA MET A 99 8.37 4.56 19.05
C MET A 99 9.42 4.63 20.17
N ASP A 100 9.47 5.72 20.93
CA ASP A 100 10.26 5.85 22.15
C ASP A 100 9.70 4.98 23.28
N GLN A 101 8.37 4.96 23.42
CA GLN A 101 7.69 4.13 24.42
C GLN A 101 7.82 2.62 24.12
N ILE A 102 7.77 2.23 22.84
CA ILE A 102 7.74 0.84 22.39
C ILE A 102 8.93 0.56 21.46
N PRO A 103 10.04 0.00 21.99
CA PRO A 103 11.22 -0.36 21.21
C PRO A 103 10.92 -1.28 20.01
N GLY A 104 9.96 -2.19 20.16
CA GLY A 104 9.49 -3.10 19.11
C GLY A 104 8.43 -2.53 18.17
N MET A 105 8.19 -1.22 18.16
CA MET A 105 7.31 -0.59 17.17
C MET A 105 8.07 -0.32 15.87
N VAL A 106 7.52 -0.85 14.78
CA VAL A 106 8.06 -0.72 13.42
C VAL A 106 6.99 -0.14 12.52
N LEU A 107 7.38 0.86 11.71
CA LEU A 107 6.49 1.47 10.74
C LEU A 107 6.63 0.80 9.37
N ILE A 108 5.49 0.60 8.71
CA ILE A 108 5.44 0.16 7.32
C ILE A 108 4.98 1.31 6.44
N ASN A 109 5.61 1.41 5.27
CA ASN A 109 5.29 2.36 4.21
C ASN A 109 5.49 3.83 4.61
N ARG A 110 6.24 4.13 5.67
CA ARG A 110 6.55 5.50 6.11
C ARG A 110 7.93 5.52 6.75
N ILE A 111 8.66 6.63 6.58
CA ILE A 111 9.93 6.87 7.27
C ILE A 111 9.71 8.01 8.26
N VAL A 112 9.98 7.76 9.54
CA VAL A 112 10.03 8.82 10.56
C VAL A 112 11.49 9.23 10.78
N PRO A 113 11.82 10.54 10.70
CA PRO A 113 13.18 11.02 10.96
C PRO A 113 13.73 10.56 12.30
N GLY A 114 14.98 10.08 12.33
CA GLY A 114 15.61 9.49 13.53
C GLY A 114 15.29 8.01 13.77
N TYR A 115 14.25 7.46 13.11
CA TYR A 115 13.80 6.08 13.29
C TYR A 115 13.82 5.24 12.01
N ALA A 116 14.61 5.64 11.01
CA ALA A 116 14.69 4.96 9.71
C ALA A 116 15.03 3.45 9.82
N HIS A 117 15.82 3.06 10.83
CA HIS A 117 16.19 1.66 11.12
C HIS A 117 15.00 0.80 11.61
N ARG A 118 13.90 1.44 12.06
CA ARG A 118 12.63 0.80 12.43
C ARG A 118 11.51 1.11 11.43
N CYS A 119 11.87 1.53 10.22
CA CYS A 119 10.92 1.81 9.15
C CYS A 119 11.18 0.90 7.97
N VAL A 120 10.13 0.26 7.46
CA VAL A 120 10.16 -0.54 6.24
C VAL A 120 9.35 0.18 5.17
N CYS A 121 10.00 0.68 4.13
CA CYS A 121 9.37 1.50 3.10
C CYS A 121 9.54 0.93 1.69
N LEU A 122 8.82 1.52 0.74
CA LEU A 122 8.93 1.24 -0.69
C LEU A 122 9.31 2.54 -1.42
N ASP A 123 10.17 2.45 -2.42
CA ASP A 123 10.44 3.56 -3.34
C ASP A 123 9.26 3.75 -4.33
N ASN A 124 8.25 4.51 -3.90
CA ASN A 124 7.08 4.86 -4.72
C ASN A 124 7.44 5.67 -5.98
N VAL A 125 8.43 6.57 -5.89
CA VAL A 125 8.85 7.43 -7.02
C VAL A 125 9.43 6.58 -8.14
N SER A 126 10.36 5.68 -7.81
CA SER A 126 10.95 4.76 -8.79
C SER A 126 9.90 3.80 -9.37
N GLY A 127 8.95 3.34 -8.56
CA GLY A 127 7.83 2.51 -9.02
C GLY A 127 6.97 3.21 -10.08
N ALA A 128 6.51 4.44 -9.77
CA ALA A 128 5.68 5.21 -10.68
C ALA A 128 6.44 5.64 -11.95
N ARG A 129 7.73 5.99 -11.82
CA ARG A 129 8.61 6.29 -12.96
C ARG A 129 8.73 5.08 -13.87
N MET A 130 8.89 3.87 -13.32
CA MET A 130 8.94 2.62 -14.10
C MET A 130 7.62 2.33 -14.81
N ALA A 131 6.48 2.54 -14.14
CA ALA A 131 5.14 2.38 -14.72
C ALA A 131 4.94 3.33 -15.92
N THR A 132 5.25 4.60 -15.72
CA THR A 132 5.06 5.65 -16.73
C THR A 132 6.02 5.49 -17.89
N ARG A 133 7.28 5.10 -17.64
CA ARG A 133 8.24 4.74 -18.69
C ARG A 133 7.77 3.58 -19.55
N MET A 134 7.06 2.59 -18.99
CA MET A 134 6.48 1.52 -19.80
C MET A 134 5.49 2.09 -20.82
N LEU A 135 4.62 3.01 -20.42
CA LEU A 135 3.66 3.65 -21.32
C LEU A 135 4.38 4.50 -22.39
N LEU A 136 5.36 5.30 -21.99
CA LEU A 136 6.17 6.12 -22.91
C LEU A 136 6.92 5.26 -23.93
N ASN A 137 7.53 4.15 -23.50
CA ASN A 137 8.23 3.21 -24.37
C ASN A 137 7.29 2.50 -25.35
N ASN A 138 5.98 2.48 -25.08
CA ASN A 138 4.94 2.01 -25.99
C ASN A 138 4.37 3.13 -26.88
N GLY A 139 4.98 4.33 -26.89
CA GLY A 139 4.60 5.44 -27.77
C GLY A 139 3.48 6.34 -27.23
N HIS A 140 3.02 6.12 -25.99
CA HIS A 140 2.04 6.99 -25.36
C HIS A 140 2.68 8.29 -24.89
N GLN A 141 2.13 9.43 -25.31
CA GLN A 141 2.61 10.76 -24.88
C GLN A 141 1.55 11.54 -24.08
N ARG A 142 0.27 11.19 -24.24
CA ARG A 142 -0.84 11.74 -23.46
C ARG A 142 -1.26 10.69 -22.44
N ILE A 143 -0.67 10.79 -21.25
CA ILE A 143 -0.81 9.82 -20.16
C ILE A 143 -1.51 10.50 -19.00
N GLY A 144 -2.75 10.10 -18.73
CA GLY A 144 -3.49 10.57 -17.55
C GLY A 144 -2.97 9.94 -16.26
N TYR A 145 -3.26 10.60 -15.15
CA TYR A 145 -3.01 10.09 -13.80
C TYR A 145 -4.32 10.07 -13.00
N LEU A 146 -4.67 8.92 -12.42
CA LEU A 146 -5.77 8.85 -11.45
C LEU A 146 -5.18 8.95 -10.05
N ALA A 147 -5.36 10.12 -9.43
CA ALA A 147 -4.85 10.45 -8.12
C ALA A 147 -5.80 10.01 -7.00
N SER A 148 -5.22 9.66 -5.86
CA SER A 148 -5.98 9.42 -4.63
C SER A 148 -6.46 10.74 -4.02
N SER A 149 -7.72 10.78 -3.56
CA SER A 149 -8.28 11.91 -2.82
C SER A 149 -7.76 12.00 -1.38
N HIS A 150 -7.16 10.92 -0.86
CA HIS A 150 -6.53 10.93 0.45
C HIS A 150 -5.24 11.76 0.41
N ARG A 151 -5.07 12.64 1.42
CA ARG A 151 -3.88 13.48 1.56
C ARG A 151 -2.73 12.69 2.18
N ILE A 152 -2.15 11.79 1.39
CA ILE A 152 -1.06 10.90 1.79
C ILE A 152 0.16 11.09 0.89
N GLU A 153 1.36 10.91 1.45
CA GLU A 153 2.62 11.08 0.73
C GLU A 153 2.76 10.13 -0.48
N ASP A 154 2.13 8.95 -0.42
CA ASP A 154 2.20 7.94 -1.48
C ASP A 154 1.71 8.47 -2.83
N ASP A 155 0.60 9.22 -2.82
CA ASP A 155 0.04 9.81 -4.05
C ASP A 155 0.98 10.88 -4.60
N ALA A 156 1.53 11.73 -3.72
CA ALA A 156 2.49 12.75 -4.12
C ALA A 156 3.76 12.13 -4.74
N MET A 157 4.31 11.07 -4.13
CA MET A 157 5.49 10.35 -4.63
C MET A 157 5.21 9.62 -5.95
N ARG A 158 4.03 8.99 -6.09
CA ARG A 158 3.65 8.33 -7.34
C ARG A 158 3.41 9.35 -8.45
N ARG A 159 2.77 10.48 -8.14
CA ARG A 159 2.61 11.62 -9.06
C ARG A 159 3.96 12.21 -9.47
N GLU A 160 4.91 12.34 -8.54
CA GLU A 160 6.27 12.79 -8.83
C GLU A 160 6.97 11.85 -9.83
N GLY A 161 6.90 10.54 -9.60
CA GLY A 161 7.48 9.55 -10.53
C GLY A 161 6.86 9.60 -11.93
N TRP A 162 5.55 9.83 -12.02
CA TRP A 162 4.85 10.07 -13.28
C TRP A 162 5.33 11.35 -13.98
N LEU A 163 5.40 12.49 -13.27
CA LEU A 163 5.90 13.75 -13.80
C LEU A 163 7.35 13.64 -14.30
N HIS A 164 8.23 13.04 -13.49
CA HIS A 164 9.64 12.86 -13.84
C HIS A 164 9.80 12.02 -15.11
N ALA A 165 9.06 10.92 -15.24
CA ALA A 165 9.12 10.10 -16.45
C ALA A 165 8.65 10.85 -17.70
N LEU A 166 7.61 11.68 -17.61
CA LEU A 166 7.13 12.52 -18.71
C LEU A 166 8.18 13.58 -19.10
N GLN A 167 8.75 14.26 -18.11
CA GLN A 167 9.76 15.30 -18.32
C GLN A 167 11.01 14.76 -19.00
N GLU A 168 11.46 13.55 -18.67
CA GLU A 168 12.59 12.88 -19.32
C GLU A 168 12.41 12.65 -20.82
N GLN A 169 11.17 12.58 -21.29
CA GLN A 169 10.82 12.43 -22.71
C GLN A 169 10.35 13.74 -23.34
N GLY A 170 10.53 14.88 -22.64
CA GLY A 170 10.12 16.20 -23.13
C GLY A 170 8.61 16.39 -23.20
N VAL A 171 7.82 15.58 -22.49
CA VAL A 171 6.36 15.70 -22.44
C VAL A 171 5.96 16.63 -21.29
N ALA A 172 5.28 17.73 -21.61
CA ALA A 172 4.70 18.62 -20.60
C ALA A 172 3.38 18.05 -20.08
N ALA A 173 3.37 17.58 -18.84
CA ALA A 173 2.16 17.14 -18.16
C ALA A 173 1.21 18.33 -17.93
N SER A 174 -0.08 18.14 -18.19
CA SER A 174 -1.12 19.12 -17.85
C SER A 174 -1.83 18.70 -16.57
N GLU A 175 -2.15 19.65 -15.69
CA GLU A 175 -3.03 19.39 -14.53
C GLU A 175 -4.40 18.83 -14.97
N SER A 176 -4.85 19.16 -16.18
CA SER A 176 -6.08 18.59 -16.74
C SER A 176 -6.01 17.07 -16.96
N TRP A 177 -4.81 16.47 -16.99
CA TRP A 177 -4.62 15.03 -17.16
C TRP A 177 -4.80 14.25 -15.85
N ILE A 178 -5.07 14.96 -14.74
CA ILE A 178 -5.25 14.37 -13.42
C ILE A 178 -6.74 14.31 -13.07
N GLY A 179 -7.24 13.11 -12.82
CA GLY A 179 -8.55 12.85 -12.22
C GLY A 179 -8.36 12.39 -10.78
N THR A 180 -9.20 12.83 -9.86
CA THR A 180 -9.04 12.53 -8.42
C THR A 180 -10.25 11.79 -7.89
N GLY A 181 -10.03 10.69 -7.18
CA GLY A 181 -11.10 9.89 -6.57
C GLY A 181 -10.64 9.18 -5.30
N THR A 182 -11.55 8.60 -4.53
CA THR A 182 -11.17 7.70 -3.43
C THR A 182 -10.34 6.54 -3.98
N PRO A 183 -9.35 6.02 -3.23
CA PRO A 183 -8.43 4.97 -3.72
C PRO A 183 -9.07 3.57 -3.74
N ASP A 184 -10.32 3.50 -4.16
CA ASP A 184 -11.13 2.30 -4.34
C ASP A 184 -11.63 2.20 -5.80
N MET A 185 -12.39 1.16 -6.10
CA MET A 185 -12.94 0.96 -7.44
C MET A 185 -13.91 2.06 -7.87
N GLN A 186 -14.76 2.55 -6.97
CA GLN A 186 -15.77 3.57 -7.29
C GLN A 186 -15.14 4.94 -7.54
N GLY A 187 -14.11 5.29 -6.77
CA GLY A 187 -13.32 6.50 -6.97
C GLY A 187 -12.50 6.44 -8.25
N GLY A 188 -11.93 5.28 -8.61
CA GLY A 188 -11.28 5.07 -9.89
C GLY A 188 -12.21 5.23 -11.09
N GLU A 189 -13.41 4.65 -11.01
CA GLU A 189 -14.46 4.79 -12.03
C GLU A 189 -14.84 6.27 -12.21
N SER A 190 -15.15 6.97 -11.12
CA SER A 190 -15.55 8.37 -11.13
C SER A 190 -14.45 9.29 -11.70
N ALA A 191 -13.20 9.09 -11.28
CA ALA A 191 -12.05 9.84 -11.77
C ALA A 191 -11.80 9.59 -13.27
N MET A 192 -12.01 8.37 -13.75
CA MET A 192 -11.89 8.05 -15.17
C MET A 192 -13.01 8.68 -16.00
N VAL A 193 -14.26 8.62 -15.53
CA VAL A 193 -15.40 9.30 -16.18
C VAL A 193 -15.15 10.79 -16.31
N GLU A 194 -14.62 11.42 -15.26
CA GLU A 194 -14.24 12.84 -15.29
C GLU A 194 -13.19 13.11 -16.39
N LEU A 195 -12.11 12.33 -16.45
CA LEU A 195 -11.08 12.48 -17.48
C LEU A 195 -11.61 12.27 -18.91
N LEU A 196 -12.53 11.32 -19.10
CA LEU A 196 -13.20 11.10 -20.39
C LEU A 196 -14.05 12.32 -20.79
N GLY A 197 -14.80 12.89 -19.84
CA GLY A 197 -15.64 14.07 -20.07
C GLY A 197 -14.85 15.32 -20.50
N ARG A 198 -13.57 15.42 -20.11
CA ARG A 198 -12.67 16.50 -20.52
C ARG A 198 -12.17 16.37 -21.98
N ASN A 199 -12.39 15.22 -22.64
CA ASN A 199 -12.00 14.94 -24.03
C ASN A 199 -10.54 15.29 -24.38
N LEU A 200 -9.61 14.90 -23.50
CA LEU A 200 -8.19 15.27 -23.58
C LEU A 200 -7.36 14.41 -24.55
N GLN A 201 -8.02 13.50 -25.28
CA GLN A 201 -7.39 12.52 -26.17
C GLN A 201 -6.24 11.74 -25.49
N LEU A 202 -6.44 11.39 -24.20
CA LEU A 202 -5.53 10.53 -23.47
C LEU A 202 -5.44 9.17 -24.19
N THR A 203 -4.23 8.63 -24.25
CA THR A 203 -3.97 7.33 -24.89
C THR A 203 -3.54 6.27 -23.87
N ALA A 204 -3.21 6.69 -22.65
CA ALA A 204 -2.98 5.81 -21.55
C ALA A 204 -3.32 6.50 -20.22
N VAL A 205 -3.49 5.71 -19.18
CA VAL A 205 -3.71 6.17 -17.81
C VAL A 205 -2.86 5.35 -16.85
N PHE A 206 -2.20 6.03 -15.93
CA PHE A 206 -1.58 5.45 -14.75
C PHE A 206 -2.49 5.72 -13.54
N ALA A 207 -3.03 4.66 -12.94
CA ALA A 207 -3.85 4.77 -11.75
C ALA A 207 -2.99 4.67 -10.48
N TYR A 208 -3.36 5.44 -9.45
CA TYR A 208 -2.71 5.41 -8.14
C TYR A 208 -2.54 3.98 -7.61
N ASN A 209 -3.58 3.14 -7.68
CA ASN A 209 -3.53 1.72 -7.31
C ASN A 209 -4.39 0.83 -8.24
N ASP A 210 -4.31 -0.48 -8.04
CA ASP A 210 -5.03 -1.49 -8.84
C ASP A 210 -6.55 -1.43 -8.67
N ASN A 211 -7.06 -1.04 -7.48
CA ASN A 211 -8.51 -0.87 -7.28
C ASN A 211 -9.04 0.27 -8.15
N MET A 212 -8.36 1.42 -8.16
CA MET A 212 -8.71 2.54 -9.03
C MET A 212 -8.55 2.17 -10.51
N ALA A 213 -7.50 1.42 -10.86
CA ALA A 213 -7.32 0.92 -12.22
C ALA A 213 -8.48 0.01 -12.65
N ALA A 214 -8.93 -0.89 -11.78
CA ALA A 214 -10.08 -1.76 -12.06
C ALA A 214 -11.37 -0.95 -12.26
N GLY A 215 -11.61 0.08 -11.42
CA GLY A 215 -12.69 1.04 -11.62
C GLY A 215 -12.62 1.76 -12.96
N ALA A 216 -11.42 2.21 -13.35
CA ALA A 216 -11.19 2.84 -14.63
C ALA A 216 -11.46 1.90 -15.82
N LEU A 217 -11.07 0.62 -15.72
CA LEU A 217 -11.37 -0.39 -16.73
C LEU A 217 -12.90 -0.55 -16.92
N THR A 218 -13.67 -0.53 -15.83
CA THR A 218 -15.15 -0.55 -15.89
C THR A 218 -15.68 0.69 -16.61
N ALA A 219 -15.26 1.90 -16.21
CA ALA A 219 -15.70 3.14 -16.86
C ALA A 219 -15.38 3.16 -18.36
N LEU A 220 -14.19 2.72 -18.75
CA LEU A 220 -13.77 2.64 -20.15
C LEU A 220 -14.63 1.65 -20.94
N LYS A 221 -14.91 0.48 -20.36
CA LYS A 221 -15.77 -0.55 -20.97
C LYS A 221 -17.19 -0.04 -21.19
N ASP A 222 -17.78 0.61 -20.18
CA ASP A 222 -19.15 1.15 -20.25
C ASP A 222 -19.28 2.27 -21.29
N ASN A 223 -18.18 2.96 -21.60
CA ASN A 223 -18.11 3.98 -22.65
C ASN A 223 -17.65 3.43 -24.01
N GLY A 224 -17.57 2.10 -24.19
CA GLY A 224 -17.18 1.46 -25.44
C GLY A 224 -15.70 1.66 -25.84
N ILE A 225 -14.84 2.02 -24.89
CA ILE A 225 -13.41 2.25 -25.12
C ILE A 225 -12.66 0.93 -24.91
N ALA A 226 -12.19 0.32 -25.99
CA ALA A 226 -11.46 -0.94 -25.94
C ALA A 226 -10.07 -0.77 -25.30
N ILE A 227 -9.75 -1.62 -24.31
CA ILE A 227 -8.42 -1.71 -23.69
C ILE A 227 -7.76 -3.01 -24.17
N PRO A 228 -6.48 -3.01 -24.57
CA PRO A 228 -5.56 -1.87 -24.63
C PRO A 228 -5.59 -1.11 -25.98
N LEU A 229 -6.54 -1.41 -26.89
CA LEU A 229 -6.53 -0.90 -28.27
C LEU A 229 -6.63 0.62 -28.37
N HIS A 230 -7.60 1.22 -27.68
CA HIS A 230 -7.85 2.65 -27.69
C HIS A 230 -7.13 3.37 -26.55
N LEU A 231 -7.02 2.72 -25.39
CA LEU A 231 -6.38 3.29 -24.21
C LEU A 231 -5.68 2.19 -23.39
N SER A 232 -4.42 2.43 -23.03
CA SER A 232 -3.64 1.56 -22.14
C SER A 232 -3.85 1.95 -20.67
N VAL A 233 -3.99 0.96 -19.77
CA VAL A 233 -4.14 1.21 -18.33
C VAL A 233 -3.04 0.49 -17.56
N ILE A 234 -2.40 1.18 -16.63
CA ILE A 234 -1.42 0.59 -15.70
C ILE A 234 -1.81 0.94 -14.26
N GLY A 235 -1.76 -0.05 -13.37
CA GLY A 235 -2.04 0.10 -11.94
C GLY A 235 -0.78 0.12 -11.07
N PHE A 236 -0.99 -0.02 -9.76
CA PHE A 236 0.04 -0.16 -8.74
C PHE A 236 -0.49 -1.07 -7.62
N ASP A 237 0.40 -1.85 -7.01
CA ASP A 237 0.26 -2.79 -5.88
C ASP A 237 0.41 -4.27 -6.25
N ASP A 238 -0.07 -4.71 -7.42
CA ASP A 238 -0.18 -6.12 -7.83
C ASP A 238 -1.05 -6.97 -6.91
N ILE A 239 -2.18 -6.42 -6.48
CA ILE A 239 -3.19 -7.13 -5.67
C ILE A 239 -3.98 -8.13 -6.54
N PRO A 240 -4.68 -9.12 -5.94
CA PRO A 240 -5.28 -10.23 -6.69
C PRO A 240 -6.18 -9.80 -7.86
N ILE A 241 -6.92 -8.68 -7.72
CA ILE A 241 -7.82 -8.18 -8.76
C ILE A 241 -7.11 -7.95 -10.10
N ALA A 242 -5.83 -7.57 -10.09
CA ALA A 242 -5.06 -7.30 -11.31
C ALA A 242 -4.93 -8.52 -12.25
N ARG A 243 -5.13 -9.74 -11.74
CA ARG A 243 -5.11 -10.99 -12.52
C ARG A 243 -6.48 -11.37 -13.10
N TYR A 244 -7.54 -10.78 -12.57
CA TYR A 244 -8.94 -11.15 -12.86
C TYR A 244 -9.73 -10.03 -13.54
N THR A 245 -9.12 -8.86 -13.76
CA THR A 245 -9.65 -7.86 -14.68
C THR A 245 -9.62 -8.38 -16.13
N ASP A 246 -10.48 -7.82 -16.97
CA ASP A 246 -10.48 -8.07 -18.41
C ASP A 246 -10.33 -6.74 -19.18
N PRO A 247 -9.17 -6.48 -19.81
CA PRO A 247 -7.98 -7.32 -19.86
C PRO A 247 -7.24 -7.39 -18.52
N GLN A 248 -6.37 -8.40 -18.36
CA GLN A 248 -5.52 -8.53 -17.18
C GLN A 248 -4.62 -7.30 -17.01
N LEU A 249 -4.64 -6.71 -15.81
CA LEU A 249 -4.01 -5.43 -15.51
C LEU A 249 -2.49 -5.56 -15.37
N THR A 250 -1.76 -4.82 -16.20
CA THR A 250 -0.35 -4.50 -16.00
C THR A 250 -0.23 -3.55 -14.81
N THR A 251 0.70 -3.81 -13.90
CA THR A 251 0.80 -3.09 -12.63
C THR A 251 2.22 -3.10 -12.07
N VAL A 252 2.49 -2.27 -11.07
CA VAL A 252 3.73 -2.27 -10.31
C VAL A 252 3.53 -3.06 -9.01
N ARG A 253 4.30 -4.13 -8.82
CA ARG A 253 4.22 -4.96 -7.61
C ARG A 253 4.79 -4.25 -6.41
N TYR A 254 3.92 -4.05 -5.41
CA TYR A 254 4.26 -3.67 -4.05
C TYR A 254 4.47 -4.97 -3.24
N PRO A 255 5.71 -5.32 -2.83
CA PRO A 255 6.00 -6.59 -2.15
C PRO A 255 5.58 -6.57 -0.67
N ILE A 256 4.31 -6.25 -0.39
CA ILE A 256 3.83 -5.97 0.98
C ILE A 256 4.01 -7.15 1.93
N ALA A 257 3.84 -8.39 1.44
CA ALA A 257 4.07 -9.58 2.25
C ALA A 257 5.54 -9.71 2.70
N SER A 258 6.49 -9.41 1.83
CA SER A 258 7.92 -9.42 2.17
C SER A 258 8.27 -8.28 3.14
N MET A 259 7.70 -7.09 2.92
CA MET A 259 7.87 -5.94 3.80
C MET A 259 7.31 -6.22 5.20
N ALA A 260 6.11 -6.78 5.28
CA ALA A 260 5.46 -7.15 6.54
C ALA A 260 6.25 -8.24 7.30
N LYS A 261 6.83 -9.21 6.57
CA LYS A 261 7.71 -10.21 7.17
C LYS A 261 8.91 -9.55 7.86
N ILE A 262 9.67 -8.72 7.12
CA ILE A 262 10.83 -7.99 7.66
C ILE A 262 10.40 -7.09 8.82
N ALA A 263 9.28 -6.37 8.69
CA ALA A 263 8.78 -5.50 9.74
C ALA A 263 8.45 -6.26 11.03
N THR A 264 7.90 -7.47 10.91
CA THR A 264 7.59 -8.33 12.06
C THR A 264 8.86 -8.84 12.72
N GLU A 265 9.85 -9.27 11.94
CA GLU A 265 11.15 -9.70 12.45
C GLU A 265 11.86 -8.55 13.19
N LEU A 266 11.85 -7.34 12.63
CA LEU A 266 12.37 -6.13 13.27
C LEU A 266 11.61 -5.77 14.55
N ALA A 267 10.27 -5.86 14.54
CA ALA A 267 9.46 -5.57 15.71
C ALA A 267 9.80 -6.52 16.88
N LEU A 268 10.01 -7.81 16.57
CA LEU A 268 10.45 -8.81 17.55
C LEU A 268 11.89 -8.55 18.05
N GLN A 269 12.82 -8.20 17.16
CA GLN A 269 14.19 -7.83 17.53
C GLN A 269 14.25 -6.57 18.40
N GLY A 270 13.44 -5.56 18.08
CA GLY A 270 13.29 -4.33 18.84
C GLY A 270 12.70 -4.60 20.23
N ALA A 271 11.68 -5.44 20.32
CA ALA A 271 11.13 -5.89 21.60
C ALA A 271 12.15 -6.66 22.47
N ALA A 272 13.11 -7.35 21.84
CA ALA A 272 14.20 -8.05 22.50
C ALA A 272 15.45 -7.19 22.78
N GLY A 273 15.48 -5.93 22.31
CA GLY A 273 16.65 -5.04 22.46
C GLY A 273 17.86 -5.43 21.61
N THR A 274 17.65 -6.09 20.48
CA THR A 274 18.72 -6.66 19.62
C THR A 274 18.79 -6.03 18.23
N LEU A 275 18.14 -4.89 18.04
CA LEU A 275 17.95 -4.27 16.74
C LEU A 275 19.22 -3.54 16.24
N ASP A 276 19.53 -3.69 14.96
CA ASP A 276 20.61 -2.94 14.29
C ASP A 276 20.13 -1.54 13.92
N ILE A 277 20.66 -0.52 14.58
CA ILE A 277 20.30 0.88 14.38
C ILE A 277 20.90 1.50 13.10
N THR A 278 21.79 0.79 12.41
CA THR A 278 22.45 1.27 11.20
C THR A 278 21.77 0.79 9.90
N ALA A 279 20.88 -0.20 10.01
CA ALA A 279 20.20 -0.77 8.87
C ALA A 279 19.15 0.19 8.27
N THR A 280 18.87 0.02 6.98
CA THR A 280 17.75 0.68 6.29
C THR A 280 16.99 -0.36 5.47
N HIS A 281 15.66 -0.24 5.44
CA HIS A 281 14.79 -1.25 4.85
C HIS A 281 13.89 -0.61 3.77
N CYS A 282 14.52 -0.20 2.66
CA CYS A 282 13.81 0.31 1.50
C CYS A 282 13.71 -0.76 0.41
N PHE A 283 12.49 -1.10 0.04
CA PHE A 283 12.21 -2.05 -1.03
C PHE A 283 12.11 -1.34 -2.38
N MET A 284 12.55 -2.03 -3.43
CA MET A 284 12.33 -1.61 -4.80
C MET A 284 11.13 -2.33 -5.39
N PRO A 285 10.17 -1.61 -6.00
CA PRO A 285 9.06 -2.23 -6.69
C PRO A 285 9.51 -2.91 -7.99
N THR A 286 8.65 -3.78 -8.55
CA THR A 286 8.91 -4.44 -9.83
C THR A 286 7.71 -4.31 -10.76
N LEU A 287 7.93 -4.13 -12.06
CA LEU A 287 6.86 -4.04 -13.04
C LEU A 287 6.36 -5.44 -13.43
N VAL A 288 5.04 -5.64 -13.35
CA VAL A 288 4.36 -6.88 -13.73
C VAL A 288 3.54 -6.65 -14.99
N ARG A 289 4.06 -7.09 -16.13
CA ARG A 289 3.42 -6.92 -17.43
C ARG A 289 2.29 -7.93 -17.63
N ARG A 290 1.15 -7.45 -18.11
CA ARG A 290 -0.01 -8.27 -18.50
C ARG A 290 -0.60 -7.73 -19.82
N HIS A 291 -1.93 -7.66 -19.95
CA HIS A 291 -2.62 -7.42 -21.22
C HIS A 291 -3.24 -6.01 -21.34
N SER A 292 -3.25 -5.20 -20.28
CA SER A 292 -3.85 -3.86 -20.29
C SER A 292 -3.00 -2.75 -20.91
N VAL A 293 -1.80 -3.05 -21.41
CA VAL A 293 -0.91 -2.08 -22.07
C VAL A 293 -0.46 -2.66 -23.41
N ALA A 294 -0.56 -1.85 -24.47
CA ALA A 294 -0.09 -2.19 -25.81
C ALA A 294 0.67 -1.02 -26.44
N TRP A 295 1.35 -1.28 -27.56
CA TRP A 295 1.90 -0.21 -28.40
C TRP A 295 0.79 0.73 -28.86
N ARG A 296 1.01 2.04 -28.77
CA ARG A 296 0.07 3.05 -29.21
C ARG A 296 -0.24 2.84 -30.69
N GLN A 297 -1.48 2.45 -30.97
CA GLN A 297 -1.99 2.43 -32.32
C GLN A 297 -2.40 3.86 -32.67
N ASN A 298 -1.85 4.41 -33.76
CA ASN A 298 -2.48 5.54 -34.43
C ASN A 298 -3.70 4.96 -35.15
N ALA A 299 -4.77 4.68 -34.40
CA ALA A 299 -6.05 4.41 -35.04
C ALA A 299 -6.36 5.65 -35.89
N VAL A 300 -6.32 5.49 -37.21
CA VAL A 300 -6.90 6.45 -38.13
C VAL A 300 -8.33 6.65 -37.63
N LEU A 301 -8.75 7.90 -37.44
CA LEU A 301 -10.17 8.21 -37.28
C LEU A 301 -10.93 7.37 -38.30
N ILE A 302 -11.74 6.43 -37.86
CA ILE A 302 -12.76 5.85 -38.73
C ILE A 302 -13.79 6.98 -38.87
N THR A 303 -13.47 7.99 -39.68
CA THR A 303 -14.43 8.97 -40.14
C THR A 303 -15.43 8.25 -40.99
N ASN A 304 -16.70 8.34 -40.60
CA ASN A 304 -17.70 9.06 -41.38
C ASN A 304 -18.55 9.90 -40.43
#